data_AF-A0A7X8YBY9-F1
#
_entry.id   AF-A0A7X8YBY9-F1
#
_cell.length_a   1.000
_cell.length_b   1.000
_cell.length_c   1.000
_cell.angle_alpha   90.00
_cell.angle_beta   90.00
_cell.angle_gamma   90.00
#
_symmetry.space_group_name_H-M   'P 1'
#
loop_
_entity.id
_entity.type
_entity.pdbx_description
1 polymer ?
#
loop_
_entity_poly.entity_id
_entity_poly.type
_entity_poly.pdbx_seq_one_letter_code
_entity_poly.pdbx_strand_id
1 'polypeptide(L)'
;MTTRGLDSVGDAVQRVNALKEDSLVRQRRNNYMAAKRDLQYNPETGYMTLSGQAAFDARPKFEQDLRALRQKYAEGLTGPQATMFDRTVDPLEQDGLQSGIVHNANELKTQIENDANASSANFLDEALVNFQNPEKADKYLAAGQLEIRNLAAKQGWTAEMLAQKERAYISGATQKMALRIAANDPLAAQDYIKKNSNRLSADDQFELALKLKPIVQEAQANANAAELLGKKRGAGIDVVKEVVDAADNDNTGREEPGRPTASDRPISSTGPSKVRAFLAARAPGKGTEVIDGLDETFATNLAAMIEDAPPEIRKGLRIVSAYRSNERHEQLFGNSDRTGRTVAFPAG
;
A
#
# COMPACT_ATOMS: atom_id res chain seq x y z
N MET A 1 90.36 -18.52 10.60
CA MET A 1 89.01 -18.83 11.14
C MET A 1 88.03 -17.64 11.04
N THR A 2 88.22 -16.69 10.11
CA THR A 2 87.48 -15.40 10.11
C THR A 2 86.45 -15.23 8.99
N THR A 3 86.44 -16.08 7.97
CA THR A 3 85.49 -15.99 6.84
C THR A 3 84.09 -16.50 7.18
N ARG A 4 83.98 -17.60 7.94
CA ARG A 4 82.68 -18.22 8.30
C ARG A 4 81.79 -17.38 9.24
N GLY A 5 82.35 -16.40 9.95
CA GLY A 5 81.61 -15.52 10.86
C GLY A 5 81.10 -14.22 10.22
N LEU A 6 81.69 -13.78 9.10
CA LEU A 6 81.22 -12.63 8.34
C LEU A 6 80.08 -13.02 7.39
N ASP A 7 80.15 -14.21 6.80
CA ASP A 7 79.09 -14.77 5.95
C ASP A 7 77.79 -14.99 6.75
N SER A 8 77.88 -15.44 8.01
CA SER A 8 76.70 -15.65 8.86
C SER A 8 76.03 -14.36 9.33
N VAL A 9 76.80 -13.26 9.47
CA VAL A 9 76.27 -11.92 9.80
C VAL A 9 75.58 -11.30 8.59
N GLY A 10 76.14 -11.46 7.39
CA GLY A 10 75.51 -11.04 6.13
C GLY A 10 74.15 -11.71 5.90
N ASP A 11 74.09 -13.04 6.09
CA ASP A 11 72.85 -13.82 5.99
C ASP A 11 71.81 -13.40 7.04
N ALA A 12 72.23 -13.11 8.27
CA ALA A 12 71.33 -12.67 9.32
C ALA A 12 70.72 -11.29 9.01
N VAL A 13 71.52 -10.34 8.51
CA VAL A 13 71.04 -9.00 8.10
C VAL A 13 70.06 -9.10 6.94
N GLN A 14 70.34 -9.96 5.95
CA GLN A 14 69.42 -10.19 4.83
C GLN A 14 68.08 -10.78 5.29
N ARG A 15 68.09 -11.76 6.20
CA ARG A 15 66.85 -12.31 6.78
C ARG A 15 66.05 -11.29 7.56
N VAL A 16 66.71 -10.44 8.36
CA VAL A 16 66.04 -9.37 9.10
C VAL A 16 65.41 -8.35 8.14
N ASN A 17 66.10 -7.98 7.07
CA ASN A 17 65.56 -7.08 6.05
C ASN A 17 64.36 -7.70 5.33
N ALA A 18 64.44 -8.98 4.93
CA ALA A 18 63.32 -9.71 4.34
C ALA A 18 62.09 -9.77 5.27
N LEU A 19 62.31 -9.96 6.58
CA LEU A 19 61.23 -9.94 7.58
C LEU A 19 60.60 -8.55 7.72
N LYS A 20 61.40 -7.48 7.66
CA LYS A 20 60.89 -6.09 7.70
C LYS A 20 60.07 -5.77 6.44
N GLU A 21 60.54 -6.20 5.29
CA GLU A 21 59.84 -6.03 4.01
C GLU A 21 58.49 -6.78 4.01
N ASP A 22 58.46 -8.04 4.45
CA ASP A 22 57.23 -8.82 4.58
C ASP A 22 56.26 -8.19 5.59
N SER A 23 56.76 -7.68 6.73
CA SER A 23 55.94 -7.01 7.74
C SER A 23 55.22 -5.77 7.18
N LEU A 24 55.93 -4.92 6.42
CA LEU A 24 55.33 -3.73 5.81
C LEU A 24 54.26 -4.12 4.78
N VAL A 25 54.53 -5.10 3.92
CA VAL A 25 53.55 -5.60 2.93
C VAL A 25 52.30 -6.15 3.61
N ARG A 26 52.45 -6.92 4.69
CA ARG A 26 51.32 -7.41 5.49
C ARG A 26 50.52 -6.27 6.10
N GLN A 27 51.19 -5.24 6.62
CA GLN A 27 50.52 -4.06 7.15
C GLN A 27 49.69 -3.35 6.07
N ARG A 28 50.27 -3.10 4.88
CA ARG A 28 49.56 -2.50 3.74
C ARG A 28 48.37 -3.33 3.31
N ARG A 29 48.53 -4.65 3.20
CA ARG A 29 47.44 -5.58 2.85
C ARG A 29 46.32 -5.56 3.91
N ASN A 30 46.66 -5.56 5.20
CA ASN A 30 45.66 -5.51 6.27
C ASN A 30 44.85 -4.19 6.21
N ASN A 31 45.52 -3.07 5.93
CA ASN A 31 44.85 -1.78 5.75
C ASN A 31 43.95 -1.78 4.50
N TYR A 32 44.40 -2.38 3.39
CA TYR A 32 43.57 -2.59 2.21
C TYR A 32 42.33 -3.42 2.55
N MET A 33 42.47 -4.52 3.28
CA MET A 33 41.33 -5.37 3.68
C MET A 33 40.31 -4.60 4.53
N ALA A 34 40.77 -3.76 5.46
CA ALA A 34 39.89 -2.92 6.26
C ALA A 34 39.15 -1.88 5.40
N ALA A 35 39.85 -1.19 4.51
CA ALA A 35 39.27 -0.19 3.62
C ALA A 35 38.30 -0.81 2.59
N LYS A 36 38.64 -1.98 2.03
CA LYS A 36 37.73 -2.75 1.16
C LYS A 36 36.44 -3.09 1.92
N ARG A 37 36.55 -3.57 3.17
CA ARG A 37 35.37 -3.92 3.98
C ARG A 37 34.49 -2.70 4.24
N ASP A 38 35.08 -1.56 4.56
CA ASP A 38 34.34 -0.31 4.74
C ASP A 38 33.65 0.11 3.44
N LEU A 39 34.37 0.13 2.32
CA LEU A 39 33.80 0.41 0.99
C LEU A 39 32.61 -0.49 0.63
N GLN A 40 32.65 -1.76 1.05
CA GLN A 40 31.57 -2.71 0.78
C GLN A 40 30.41 -2.60 1.78
N TYR A 41 30.70 -2.51 3.08
CA TYR A 41 29.73 -2.81 4.15
C TYR A 41 29.53 -1.68 5.17
N ASN A 42 30.09 -0.50 4.93
CA ASN A 42 29.77 0.66 5.75
C ASN A 42 28.25 0.89 5.75
N PRO A 43 27.59 1.00 6.93
CA PRO A 43 26.13 1.09 6.99
C PRO A 43 25.53 2.29 6.24
N GLU A 44 26.29 3.38 6.15
CA GLU A 44 25.82 4.64 5.56
C GLU A 44 26.23 4.80 4.09
N THR A 45 27.41 4.26 3.73
CA THR A 45 28.05 4.54 2.44
C THR A 45 28.50 3.31 1.67
N GLY A 46 28.38 2.12 2.27
CA GLY A 46 28.85 0.87 1.70
C GLY A 46 28.07 0.47 0.46
N TYR A 47 28.76 0.05 -0.59
CA TYR A 47 28.10 -0.32 -1.84
C TYR A 47 27.07 -1.45 -1.66
N MET A 48 27.32 -2.40 -0.75
CA MET A 48 26.43 -3.53 -0.49
C MET A 48 25.15 -3.15 0.28
N THR A 49 25.03 -1.92 0.75
CA THR A 49 23.81 -1.44 1.43
C THR A 49 22.86 -0.73 0.47
N LEU A 50 23.33 -0.39 -0.74
CA LEU A 50 22.52 0.22 -1.78
C LEU A 50 21.55 -0.81 -2.37
N SER A 51 20.35 -0.35 -2.73
CA SER A 51 19.30 -1.17 -3.34
C SER A 51 18.77 -0.60 -4.65
N GLY A 52 18.18 -1.48 -5.46
CA GLY A 52 17.53 -1.12 -6.72
C GLY A 52 18.41 -0.28 -7.66
N GLN A 53 17.86 0.81 -8.20
CA GLN A 53 18.57 1.68 -9.15
C GLN A 53 19.87 2.28 -8.57
N ALA A 54 19.90 2.60 -7.28
CA ALA A 54 21.08 3.19 -6.65
C ALA A 54 22.28 2.23 -6.68
N ALA A 55 22.05 0.92 -6.50
CA ALA A 55 23.08 -0.10 -6.62
C ALA A 55 23.61 -0.21 -8.06
N PHE A 56 22.76 -0.01 -9.06
CA PHE A 56 23.17 0.01 -10.46
C PHE A 56 24.05 1.21 -10.79
N ASP A 57 23.62 2.40 -10.40
CA ASP A 57 24.32 3.64 -10.71
C ASP A 57 25.67 3.75 -9.97
N ALA A 58 25.76 3.19 -8.76
CA ALA A 58 26.97 3.26 -7.94
C ALA A 58 28.05 2.22 -8.32
N ARG A 59 27.71 1.19 -9.11
CA ARG A 59 28.65 0.08 -9.40
C ARG A 59 29.95 0.55 -10.07
N PRO A 60 29.94 1.39 -11.13
CA PRO A 60 31.18 1.83 -11.76
C PRO A 60 32.10 2.58 -10.77
N LYS A 61 31.50 3.37 -9.87
CA LYS A 61 32.24 4.07 -8.81
C LYS A 61 32.84 3.09 -7.80
N PHE A 62 32.08 2.08 -7.36
CA PHE A 62 32.60 1.03 -6.48
C PHE A 62 33.81 0.31 -7.09
N GLU A 63 33.73 -0.09 -8.37
CA GLU A 63 34.83 -0.75 -9.07
C GLU A 63 36.07 0.17 -9.18
N GLN A 64 35.86 1.46 -9.44
CA GLN A 64 36.92 2.46 -9.47
C GLN A 64 37.56 2.66 -8.08
N ASP A 65 36.75 2.81 -7.04
CA ASP A 65 37.22 3.04 -5.67
C ASP A 65 38.02 1.84 -5.16
N LEU A 66 37.62 0.60 -5.52
CA LEU A 66 38.36 -0.61 -5.16
C LEU A 66 39.76 -0.64 -5.80
N ARG A 67 39.88 -0.28 -7.09
CA ARG A 67 41.18 -0.12 -7.77
C ARG A 67 42.01 0.99 -7.14
N ALA A 68 41.38 2.10 -6.78
CA ALA A 68 42.04 3.23 -6.13
C ALA A 68 42.61 2.84 -4.75
N LEU A 69 41.91 1.98 -3.99
CA LEU A 69 42.45 1.43 -2.74
C LEU A 69 43.73 0.63 -2.97
N ARG A 70 43.78 -0.22 -4.01
CA ARG A 70 45.00 -0.97 -4.34
C ARG A 70 46.16 -0.03 -4.64
N GLN A 71 45.95 0.99 -5.46
CA GLN A 71 46.97 2.00 -5.78
C GLN A 71 47.45 2.73 -4.53
N LYS A 72 46.52 3.21 -3.70
CA LYS A 72 46.80 3.93 -2.44
C LYS A 72 47.68 3.12 -1.49
N TYR A 73 47.43 1.82 -1.34
CA TYR A 73 48.18 0.99 -0.40
C TYR A 73 49.47 0.40 -1.01
N ALA A 74 49.63 0.43 -2.33
CA ALA A 74 50.88 0.13 -3.02
C ALA A 74 51.87 1.33 -3.04
N GLU A 75 51.38 2.55 -2.81
CA GLU A 75 52.19 3.76 -2.86
C GLU A 75 53.38 3.70 -1.88
N GLY A 76 54.58 4.02 -2.40
CA GLY A 76 55.82 4.05 -1.64
C GLY A 76 56.45 2.67 -1.35
N LEU A 77 55.88 1.58 -1.88
CA LEU A 77 56.53 0.27 -1.85
C LEU A 77 57.69 0.19 -2.86
N THR A 78 58.76 -0.52 -2.50
CA THR A 78 59.84 -0.86 -3.44
C THR A 78 59.34 -1.89 -4.47
N GLY A 79 60.03 -2.05 -5.60
CA GLY A 79 59.63 -3.01 -6.65
C GLY A 79 59.33 -4.44 -6.14
N PRO A 80 60.21 -5.05 -5.32
CA PRO A 80 59.93 -6.34 -4.70
C PRO A 80 58.73 -6.34 -3.75
N GLN A 81 58.57 -5.28 -2.94
CA GLN A 81 57.43 -5.15 -2.01
C GLN A 81 56.10 -4.98 -2.75
N ALA A 82 56.08 -4.18 -3.82
CA ALA A 82 54.89 -3.97 -4.65
C ALA A 82 54.45 -5.28 -5.31
N THR A 83 55.40 -6.06 -5.84
CA THR A 83 55.12 -7.40 -6.42
C THR A 83 54.50 -8.34 -5.38
N MET A 84 55.03 -8.34 -4.16
CA MET A 84 54.50 -9.17 -3.07
C MET A 84 53.11 -8.70 -2.62
N PHE A 85 52.92 -7.38 -2.48
CA PHE A 85 51.64 -6.77 -2.16
C PHE A 85 50.59 -7.14 -3.20
N ASP A 86 50.88 -6.91 -4.48
CA ASP A 86 49.99 -7.22 -5.61
C ASP A 86 49.55 -8.68 -5.60
N ARG A 87 50.48 -9.62 -5.42
CA ARG A 87 50.16 -11.06 -5.35
C ARG A 87 49.18 -11.40 -4.22
N THR A 88 49.22 -10.66 -3.11
CA THR A 88 48.35 -10.90 -1.96
C THR A 88 47.03 -10.13 -2.01
N VAL A 89 46.98 -9.03 -2.77
CA VAL A 89 45.81 -8.14 -2.85
C VAL A 89 44.96 -8.43 -4.07
N ASP A 90 45.55 -8.88 -5.18
CA ASP A 90 44.83 -9.18 -6.41
C ASP A 90 43.66 -10.15 -6.19
N PRO A 91 43.81 -11.29 -5.47
CA PRO A 91 42.66 -12.16 -5.19
C PRO A 91 41.56 -11.49 -4.35
N LEU A 92 41.95 -10.56 -3.46
CA LEU A 92 41.02 -9.83 -2.61
C LEU A 92 40.26 -8.76 -3.41
N GLU A 93 40.91 -8.10 -4.36
CA GLU A 93 40.28 -7.20 -5.31
C GLU A 93 39.27 -7.95 -6.18
N GLN A 94 39.67 -9.06 -6.79
CA GLN A 94 38.79 -9.88 -7.64
C GLN A 94 37.55 -10.37 -6.87
N ASP A 95 37.72 -10.85 -5.64
CA ASP A 95 36.61 -11.21 -4.75
C ASP A 95 35.66 -10.03 -4.49
N GLY A 96 36.20 -8.82 -4.33
CA GLY A 96 35.41 -7.60 -4.16
C GLY A 96 34.58 -7.27 -5.40
N LEU A 97 35.20 -7.34 -6.59
CA LEU A 97 34.53 -7.12 -7.87
C LEU A 97 33.44 -8.15 -8.12
N GLN A 98 33.73 -9.43 -7.89
CA GLN A 98 32.76 -10.53 -8.04
C GLN A 98 31.57 -10.34 -7.10
N SER A 99 31.82 -10.01 -5.83
CA SER A 99 30.77 -9.70 -4.86
C SER A 99 29.90 -8.52 -5.34
N GLY A 100 30.52 -7.47 -5.88
CA GLY A 100 29.80 -6.30 -6.38
C GLY A 100 28.90 -6.60 -7.59
N ILE A 101 29.34 -7.50 -8.47
CA ILE A 101 28.55 -7.99 -9.61
C ILE A 101 27.34 -8.80 -9.12
N VAL A 102 27.55 -9.72 -8.18
CA VAL A 102 26.46 -10.54 -7.62
C VAL A 102 25.43 -9.68 -6.89
N HIS A 103 25.88 -8.72 -6.08
CA HIS A 103 25.01 -7.75 -5.41
C HIS A 103 24.16 -6.98 -6.42
N ASN A 104 24.80 -6.39 -7.43
CA ASN A 104 24.12 -5.64 -8.49
C ASN A 104 23.05 -6.48 -9.21
N ALA A 105 23.37 -7.73 -9.54
CA ALA A 105 22.45 -8.63 -10.22
C ALA A 105 21.25 -8.98 -9.34
N ASN A 106 21.47 -9.22 -8.04
CA ASN A 106 20.39 -9.48 -7.08
C ASN A 106 19.47 -8.26 -6.92
N GLU A 107 20.05 -7.07 -6.78
CA GLU A 107 19.28 -5.82 -6.67
C GLU A 107 18.48 -5.52 -7.94
N LEU A 108 19.06 -5.75 -9.12
CA LEU A 108 18.34 -5.60 -10.39
C LEU A 108 17.17 -6.60 -10.49
N LYS A 109 17.37 -7.85 -10.06
CA LYS A 109 16.30 -8.85 -10.04
C LYS A 109 15.16 -8.41 -9.11
N THR A 110 15.50 -7.94 -7.90
CA THR A 110 14.53 -7.42 -6.93
C THR A 110 13.78 -6.21 -7.49
N GLN A 111 14.48 -5.29 -8.15
CA GLN A 111 13.88 -4.10 -8.77
C GLN A 111 12.87 -4.49 -9.85
N ILE A 112 13.25 -5.40 -10.77
CA ILE A 112 12.35 -5.89 -11.83
C ILE A 112 11.08 -6.52 -11.25
N GLU A 113 11.21 -7.27 -10.16
CA GLU A 113 10.06 -7.85 -9.46
C GLU A 113 9.17 -6.77 -8.84
N ASN A 114 9.76 -5.80 -8.13
CA ASN A 114 9.03 -4.70 -7.52
C ASN A 114 8.30 -3.84 -8.55
N ASP A 115 8.94 -3.53 -9.68
CA ASP A 115 8.35 -2.71 -10.75
C ASP A 115 7.19 -3.43 -11.43
N ALA A 116 7.32 -4.73 -11.71
CA ALA A 116 6.24 -5.53 -12.28
C ALA A 116 5.05 -5.65 -11.30
N ASN A 117 5.35 -5.89 -10.01
CA ASN A 117 4.32 -5.95 -8.97
C ASN A 117 3.59 -4.60 -8.83
N ALA A 118 4.32 -3.48 -8.77
CA ALA A 118 3.75 -2.14 -8.71
C ALA A 118 2.91 -1.83 -9.95
N SER A 119 3.40 -2.18 -11.14
CA SER A 119 2.64 -1.99 -12.39
C SER A 119 1.34 -2.80 -12.41
N SER A 120 1.40 -4.07 -12.00
CA SER A 120 0.20 -4.92 -11.88
C SER A 120 -0.82 -4.37 -10.87
N ALA A 121 -0.34 -3.78 -9.77
CA ALA A 121 -1.17 -3.13 -8.76
C ALA A 121 -1.83 -1.85 -9.29
N ASN A 122 -1.09 -1.00 -10.01
CA ASN A 122 -1.63 0.20 -10.65
C ASN A 122 -2.73 -0.15 -11.66
N PHE A 123 -2.53 -1.21 -12.46
CA PHE A 123 -3.58 -1.69 -13.36
C PHE A 123 -4.79 -2.23 -12.60
N LEU A 124 -4.59 -2.90 -11.47
CA LEU A 124 -5.71 -3.33 -10.62
C LEU A 124 -6.49 -2.11 -10.09
N ASP A 125 -5.80 -1.06 -9.65
CA ASP A 125 -6.44 0.15 -9.15
C ASP A 125 -7.24 0.85 -10.25
N GLU A 126 -6.71 0.94 -11.47
CA GLU A 126 -7.45 1.43 -12.64
C GLU A 126 -8.68 0.56 -12.94
N ALA A 127 -8.58 -0.75 -12.81
CA ALA A 127 -9.72 -1.64 -12.95
C ALA A 127 -10.79 -1.37 -11.88
N LEU A 128 -10.37 -1.12 -10.62
CA LEU A 128 -11.25 -0.79 -9.51
C LEU A 128 -11.91 0.58 -9.65
N VAL A 129 -11.23 1.56 -10.23
CA VAL A 129 -11.82 2.87 -10.55
C VAL A 129 -12.89 2.72 -11.63
N ASN A 130 -12.64 1.86 -12.62
CA ASN A 130 -13.52 1.66 -13.77
C ASN A 130 -14.46 0.44 -13.61
N PHE A 131 -14.70 -0.05 -12.39
CA PHE A 131 -15.45 -1.30 -12.14
C PHE A 131 -16.90 -1.30 -12.65
N GLN A 132 -17.50 -0.11 -12.81
CA GLN A 132 -18.85 0.05 -13.39
C GLN A 132 -18.87 -0.12 -14.91
N ASN A 133 -17.70 -0.10 -15.56
CA ASN A 133 -17.52 -0.40 -16.99
C ASN A 133 -16.74 -1.72 -17.12
N PRO A 134 -17.43 -2.87 -17.27
CA PRO A 134 -16.79 -4.19 -17.27
C PRO A 134 -15.70 -4.35 -18.33
N GLU A 135 -15.93 -3.85 -19.55
CA GLU A 135 -14.95 -3.96 -20.63
C GLU A 135 -13.66 -3.21 -20.32
N LYS A 136 -13.79 -2.00 -19.76
CA LYS A 136 -12.63 -1.19 -19.37
C LYS A 136 -11.90 -1.78 -18.18
N ALA A 137 -12.63 -2.29 -17.18
CA ALA A 137 -12.05 -2.98 -16.03
C ALA A 137 -11.28 -4.24 -16.47
N ASP A 138 -11.87 -5.08 -17.32
CA ASP A 138 -11.22 -6.30 -17.81
C ASP A 138 -10.00 -5.99 -18.69
N LYS A 139 -10.00 -4.90 -19.45
CA LYS A 139 -8.80 -4.44 -20.18
C LYS A 139 -7.63 -4.16 -19.25
N TYR A 140 -7.88 -3.46 -18.13
CA TYR A 140 -6.82 -3.20 -17.15
C TYR A 140 -6.38 -4.46 -16.42
N LEU A 141 -7.30 -5.36 -16.05
CA LEU A 141 -6.94 -6.64 -15.45
C LEU A 141 -6.09 -7.49 -16.39
N ALA A 142 -6.40 -7.50 -17.70
CA ALA A 142 -5.58 -8.17 -18.69
C ALA A 142 -4.17 -7.56 -18.81
N ALA A 143 -4.06 -6.24 -18.71
CA ALA A 143 -2.75 -5.56 -18.68
C ALA A 143 -1.96 -5.93 -17.42
N GLY A 144 -2.60 -6.01 -16.25
CA GLY A 144 -1.96 -6.49 -15.03
C GLY A 144 -1.51 -7.96 -15.10
N GLN A 145 -2.31 -8.84 -15.71
CA GLN A 145 -1.89 -10.22 -15.98
C GLN A 145 -0.70 -10.30 -16.94
N LEU A 146 -0.62 -9.40 -17.93
CA LEU A 146 0.52 -9.34 -18.84
C LEU A 146 1.82 -9.01 -18.09
N GLU A 147 1.78 -8.11 -17.10
CA GLU A 147 2.94 -7.84 -16.22
C GLU A 147 3.39 -9.10 -15.47
N ILE A 148 2.45 -9.88 -14.94
CA ILE A 148 2.73 -11.14 -14.26
C ILE A 148 3.38 -12.15 -15.23
N ARG A 149 2.89 -12.25 -16.47
CA ARG A 149 3.49 -13.12 -17.50
C ARG A 149 4.90 -12.69 -17.87
N ASN A 150 5.11 -11.39 -18.05
CA ASN A 150 6.42 -10.83 -18.36
C ASN A 150 7.41 -11.09 -17.22
N LEU A 151 6.98 -10.95 -15.97
CA LEU A 151 7.78 -11.29 -14.80
C LEU A 151 8.09 -12.79 -14.75
N ALA A 152 7.09 -13.64 -14.98
CA ALA A 152 7.24 -15.09 -15.03
C ALA A 152 8.29 -15.54 -16.05
N ALA A 153 8.28 -14.97 -17.25
CA ALA A 153 9.26 -15.25 -18.30
C ALA A 153 10.68 -14.85 -17.87
N LYS A 154 10.84 -13.69 -17.21
CA LYS A 154 12.14 -13.22 -16.69
C LYS A 154 12.68 -14.06 -15.54
N GLN A 155 11.78 -14.58 -14.68
CA GLN A 155 12.15 -15.39 -13.52
C GLN A 155 12.22 -16.90 -13.80
N GLY A 156 11.77 -17.34 -14.98
CA GLY A 156 11.72 -18.76 -15.33
C GLY A 156 10.68 -19.55 -14.53
N TRP A 157 9.53 -18.95 -14.22
CA TRP A 157 8.46 -19.65 -13.51
C TRP A 157 7.92 -20.83 -14.32
N THR A 158 7.50 -21.89 -13.64
CA THR A 158 6.77 -22.98 -14.29
C THR A 158 5.37 -22.52 -14.72
N ALA A 159 4.74 -23.24 -15.64
CA ALA A 159 3.39 -22.95 -16.08
C ALA A 159 2.37 -22.99 -14.91
N GLU A 160 2.57 -23.89 -13.96
CA GLU A 160 1.75 -24.02 -12.76
C GLU A 160 1.88 -22.80 -11.85
N MET A 161 3.12 -22.32 -11.63
CA MET A 161 3.37 -21.11 -10.82
C MET A 161 2.75 -19.88 -11.47
N LEU A 162 2.91 -19.72 -12.79
CA LEU A 162 2.28 -18.63 -13.54
C LEU A 162 0.75 -18.68 -13.40
N ALA A 163 0.14 -19.84 -13.66
CA ALA A 163 -1.29 -20.02 -13.56
C ALA A 163 -1.81 -19.76 -12.13
N GLN A 164 -1.05 -20.15 -11.10
CA GLN A 164 -1.36 -19.85 -9.71
C GLN A 164 -1.34 -18.34 -9.44
N LYS A 165 -0.30 -17.63 -9.88
CA LYS A 165 -0.15 -16.18 -9.67
C LYS A 165 -1.21 -15.38 -10.44
N GLU A 166 -1.50 -15.75 -11.68
CA GLU A 166 -2.58 -15.13 -12.46
C GLU A 166 -3.95 -15.35 -11.83
N ARG A 167 -4.24 -16.58 -11.35
CA ARG A 167 -5.49 -16.88 -10.66
C ARG A 167 -5.61 -16.07 -9.37
N ALA A 168 -4.55 -15.98 -8.58
CA ALA A 168 -4.54 -15.18 -7.36
C ALA A 168 -4.79 -13.68 -7.64
N TYR A 169 -4.18 -13.13 -8.70
CA TYR A 169 -4.38 -11.75 -9.12
C TYR A 169 -5.85 -11.47 -9.50
N ILE A 170 -6.43 -12.33 -10.36
CA ILE A 170 -7.82 -12.18 -10.79
C ILE A 170 -8.81 -12.40 -9.64
N SER A 171 -8.55 -13.37 -8.77
CA SER A 171 -9.37 -13.64 -7.60
C SER A 171 -9.37 -12.44 -6.64
N GLY A 172 -8.19 -11.91 -6.30
CA GLY A 172 -8.05 -10.73 -5.46
C GLY A 172 -8.69 -9.48 -6.06
N ALA A 173 -8.57 -9.27 -7.37
CA ALA A 173 -9.25 -8.17 -8.06
C ALA A 173 -10.78 -8.30 -7.97
N THR A 174 -11.31 -9.50 -8.25
CA THR A 174 -12.75 -9.78 -8.20
C THR A 174 -13.30 -9.60 -6.78
N GLN A 175 -12.55 -10.03 -5.76
CA GLN A 175 -12.91 -9.82 -4.36
C GLN A 175 -12.99 -8.33 -4.02
N LYS A 176 -11.98 -7.53 -4.39
CA LYS A 176 -11.97 -6.09 -4.16
C LYS A 176 -13.12 -5.36 -4.89
N MET A 177 -13.42 -5.75 -6.12
CA MET A 177 -14.57 -5.23 -6.87
C MET A 177 -15.89 -5.54 -6.16
N ALA A 178 -16.09 -6.80 -5.73
CA ALA A 178 -17.28 -7.21 -5.01
C ALA A 178 -17.48 -6.43 -3.69
N LEU A 179 -16.40 -6.22 -2.92
CA LEU A 179 -16.44 -5.42 -1.71
C LEU A 179 -16.76 -3.94 -1.99
N ARG A 180 -16.25 -3.38 -3.08
CA ARG A 180 -16.56 -2.01 -3.50
C ARG A 180 -18.03 -1.85 -3.93
N ILE A 181 -18.58 -2.85 -4.61
CA ILE A 181 -20.02 -2.90 -4.93
C ILE A 181 -20.82 -2.98 -3.64
N ALA A 182 -20.43 -3.88 -2.71
CA ALA A 182 -21.15 -4.12 -1.47
C ALA A 182 -21.25 -2.88 -0.56
N ALA A 183 -20.27 -1.98 -0.63
CA ALA A 183 -20.29 -0.71 0.10
C ALA A 183 -21.47 0.18 -0.29
N ASN A 184 -22.00 0.06 -1.51
CA ASN A 184 -23.13 0.85 -2.02
C ASN A 184 -24.40 0.01 -2.20
N ASP A 185 -24.25 -1.23 -2.67
CA ASP A 185 -25.34 -2.15 -2.95
C ASP A 185 -24.91 -3.60 -2.63
N PRO A 186 -25.22 -4.08 -1.41
CA PRO A 186 -24.92 -5.45 -0.99
C PRO A 186 -25.57 -6.52 -1.86
N LEU A 187 -26.76 -6.26 -2.42
CA LEU A 187 -27.48 -7.23 -3.25
C LEU A 187 -26.83 -7.35 -4.63
N ALA A 188 -26.47 -6.23 -5.24
CA ALA A 188 -25.69 -6.23 -6.48
C ALA A 188 -24.32 -6.89 -6.30
N ALA A 189 -23.69 -6.76 -5.12
CA ALA A 189 -22.43 -7.45 -4.83
C ALA A 189 -22.61 -8.97 -4.80
N GLN A 190 -23.70 -9.45 -4.21
CA GLN A 190 -24.02 -10.88 -4.22
C GLN A 190 -24.19 -11.40 -5.66
N ASP A 191 -24.88 -10.66 -6.52
CA ASP A 191 -25.08 -11.04 -7.91
C ASP A 191 -23.79 -10.97 -8.73
N TYR A 192 -22.96 -9.95 -8.48
CA TYR A 192 -21.64 -9.84 -9.08
C TYR A 192 -20.76 -11.06 -8.76
N ILE A 193 -20.76 -11.53 -7.51
CA ILE A 193 -20.00 -12.72 -7.09
C ILE A 193 -20.50 -13.97 -7.78
N LYS A 194 -21.82 -14.18 -7.84
CA LYS A 194 -22.40 -15.34 -8.54
C LYS A 194 -21.93 -15.37 -10.00
N LYS A 195 -22.02 -14.23 -10.69
CA LYS A 195 -21.62 -14.07 -12.10
C LYS A 195 -20.12 -14.26 -12.33
N ASN A 196 -19.29 -13.92 -11.35
CA ASN A 196 -17.82 -13.98 -11.44
C ASN A 196 -17.19 -15.08 -10.58
N SER A 197 -17.97 -16.08 -10.15
CA SER A 197 -17.50 -17.14 -9.24
C SER A 197 -16.33 -17.93 -9.81
N ASN A 198 -16.30 -18.15 -11.13
CA ASN A 198 -15.19 -18.78 -11.85
C ASN A 198 -13.85 -18.01 -11.77
N ARG A 199 -13.90 -16.71 -11.44
CA ARG A 199 -12.71 -15.86 -11.27
C ARG A 199 -12.17 -15.90 -9.83
N LEU A 200 -12.92 -16.45 -8.89
CA LEU A 200 -12.56 -16.52 -7.48
C LEU A 200 -12.00 -17.91 -7.12
N SER A 201 -10.97 -17.93 -6.29
CA SER A 201 -10.52 -19.16 -5.63
C SER A 201 -11.56 -19.64 -4.61
N ALA A 202 -11.55 -20.93 -4.27
CA ALA A 202 -12.50 -21.48 -3.29
C ALA A 202 -12.40 -20.77 -1.93
N ASP A 203 -11.17 -20.48 -1.49
CA ASP A 203 -10.92 -19.75 -0.23
C ASP A 203 -11.45 -18.32 -0.31
N ASP A 204 -11.24 -17.63 -1.42
CA ASP A 204 -11.73 -16.25 -1.59
C ASP A 204 -13.26 -16.20 -1.71
N GLN A 205 -13.89 -17.20 -2.33
CA GLN A 205 -15.35 -17.33 -2.36
C GLN A 205 -15.90 -17.48 -0.95
N PHE A 206 -15.28 -18.35 -0.13
CA PHE A 206 -15.69 -18.59 1.24
C PHE A 206 -15.52 -17.34 2.12
N GLU A 207 -14.35 -16.71 2.08
CA GLU A 207 -14.05 -15.47 2.80
C GLU A 207 -15.00 -14.33 2.44
N LEU A 208 -15.29 -14.18 1.15
CA LEU A 208 -16.20 -13.14 0.67
C LEU A 208 -17.65 -13.43 1.09
N ALA A 209 -18.08 -14.69 1.04
CA ALA A 209 -19.38 -15.10 1.52
C ALA A 209 -19.55 -14.82 3.03
N LEU A 210 -18.53 -15.12 3.85
CA LEU A 210 -18.55 -14.82 5.29
C LEU A 210 -18.70 -13.32 5.56
N LYS A 211 -17.93 -12.48 4.84
CA LYS A 211 -17.94 -11.02 5.02
C LYS A 211 -19.26 -10.38 4.57
N LEU A 212 -19.83 -10.86 3.46
CA LEU A 212 -21.02 -10.25 2.89
C LEU A 212 -22.33 -10.78 3.47
N LYS A 213 -22.36 -12.01 3.98
CA LYS A 213 -23.58 -12.61 4.53
C LYS A 213 -24.36 -11.70 5.49
N PRO A 214 -23.77 -11.09 6.54
CA PRO A 214 -24.54 -10.24 7.46
C PRO A 214 -25.12 -9.01 6.75
N ILE A 215 -24.33 -8.34 5.91
CA ILE A 215 -24.70 -7.10 5.22
C ILE A 215 -25.79 -7.37 4.17
N VAL A 216 -25.69 -8.49 3.46
CA VAL A 216 -26.70 -8.92 2.48
C VAL A 216 -28.01 -9.29 3.15
N GLN A 217 -27.95 -10.01 4.29
CA GLN A 217 -29.15 -10.39 5.04
C GLN A 217 -29.90 -9.16 5.55
N GLU A 218 -29.17 -8.16 6.06
CA GLU A 218 -29.75 -6.88 6.48
C GLU A 218 -30.39 -6.14 5.31
N ALA A 219 -29.69 -6.02 4.18
CA ALA A 219 -30.23 -5.39 2.98
C ALA A 219 -31.50 -6.10 2.46
N GLN A 220 -31.53 -7.43 2.47
CA GLN A 220 -32.72 -8.23 2.13
C GLN A 220 -33.89 -8.00 3.08
N ALA A 221 -33.64 -7.96 4.39
CA ALA A 221 -34.68 -7.68 5.38
C ALA A 221 -35.30 -6.29 5.16
N ASN A 222 -34.47 -5.28 4.90
CA ASN A 222 -34.91 -3.91 4.63
C ASN A 222 -35.71 -3.81 3.33
N ALA A 223 -35.25 -4.46 2.25
CA ALA A 223 -35.97 -4.51 0.98
C ALA A 223 -37.36 -5.16 1.12
N ASN A 224 -37.44 -6.30 1.82
CA ASN A 224 -38.70 -7.00 2.06
C ASN A 224 -39.67 -6.16 2.92
N ALA A 225 -39.16 -5.47 3.95
CA ALA A 225 -39.98 -4.59 4.78
C ALA A 225 -40.56 -3.41 3.99
N ALA A 226 -39.75 -2.79 3.13
CA ALA A 226 -40.18 -1.71 2.25
C ALA A 226 -41.28 -2.17 1.28
N GLU A 227 -41.14 -3.36 0.68
CA GLU A 227 -42.15 -3.94 -0.21
C GLU A 227 -43.49 -4.17 0.53
N LEU A 228 -43.45 -4.70 1.75
CA LEU A 228 -44.64 -4.94 2.58
C LEU A 228 -45.35 -3.63 2.99
N LEU A 229 -44.58 -2.59 3.33
CA LEU A 229 -45.11 -1.26 3.66
C LEU A 229 -45.69 -0.54 2.44
N GLY A 230 -45.05 -0.70 1.27
CA GLY A 230 -45.57 -0.21 -0.02
C GLY A 230 -46.89 -0.87 -0.39
N LYS A 231 -46.98 -2.20 -0.24
CA LYS A 231 -48.23 -2.96 -0.45
C LYS A 231 -49.34 -2.55 0.52
N LYS A 232 -49.02 -2.24 1.78
CA LYS A 232 -50.00 -1.72 2.76
C LYS A 232 -50.50 -0.29 2.47
N ARG A 233 -49.74 0.53 1.74
CA ARG A 233 -50.19 1.85 1.28
C ARG A 233 -51.03 1.79 0.00
N GLY A 234 -50.85 0.76 -0.84
CA GLY A 234 -51.67 0.50 -2.03
C GLY A 234 -52.97 -0.28 -1.77
N ALA A 235 -53.04 -1.05 -0.68
CA ALA A 235 -54.25 -1.74 -0.24
C ALA A 235 -54.98 -0.89 0.82
N GLY A 236 -55.70 0.13 0.37
CA GLY A 236 -56.60 0.91 1.20
C GLY A 236 -57.65 0.03 1.87
N ILE A 237 -57.75 0.15 3.19
CA ILE A 237 -58.95 -0.24 3.94
C ILE A 237 -60.02 0.77 3.56
N ASP A 238 -61.03 0.25 2.88
CA ASP A 238 -62.22 0.94 2.40
C ASP A 238 -63.16 1.19 3.59
N VAL A 239 -63.26 2.43 4.10
CA VAL A 239 -64.38 2.89 4.94
C VAL A 239 -64.72 4.37 4.65
N VAL A 240 -65.56 4.57 3.62
CA VAL A 240 -66.73 5.48 3.54
C VAL A 240 -66.56 6.96 3.99
N LYS A 241 -66.55 7.92 3.04
CA LYS A 241 -67.68 8.83 2.66
C LYS A 241 -67.21 10.19 2.07
N GLU A 242 -67.44 10.36 0.77
CA GLU A 242 -68.14 11.49 0.12
C GLU A 242 -68.11 12.89 0.79
N VAL A 243 -67.41 13.88 0.20
CA VAL A 243 -68.00 15.13 -0.35
C VAL A 243 -66.94 16.05 -1.02
N VAL A 244 -67.23 16.40 -2.30
CA VAL A 244 -67.09 17.73 -2.95
C VAL A 244 -65.76 18.15 -3.61
N ASP A 245 -65.84 18.21 -4.95
CA ASP A 245 -65.26 19.13 -5.98
C ASP A 245 -63.73 19.19 -6.19
N ALA A 246 -63.21 18.70 -7.34
CA ALA A 246 -62.95 19.44 -8.61
C ALA A 246 -61.93 20.58 -8.44
N ALA A 247 -60.89 20.79 -9.25
CA ALA A 247 -60.34 20.21 -10.47
C ALA A 247 -58.90 20.78 -10.60
N ASP A 248 -58.14 20.29 -11.60
CA ASP A 248 -56.86 20.81 -12.12
C ASP A 248 -55.63 20.64 -11.20
N ASN A 249 -54.46 20.19 -11.65
CA ASN A 249 -53.90 20.17 -13.00
C ASN A 249 -52.83 19.05 -13.11
N ASP A 250 -52.69 18.60 -14.34
CA ASP A 250 -51.69 17.73 -14.95
C ASP A 250 -50.24 17.93 -14.44
N ASN A 251 -49.55 16.82 -14.13
CA ASN A 251 -48.15 16.68 -14.52
C ASN A 251 -47.78 15.20 -14.68
N THR A 252 -47.82 14.74 -15.92
CA THR A 252 -47.16 13.51 -16.37
C THR A 252 -45.65 13.54 -16.06
N GLY A 253 -45.18 12.64 -15.19
CA GLY A 253 -43.76 12.35 -15.00
C GLY A 253 -43.57 10.86 -14.76
N ARG A 254 -43.07 10.14 -15.75
CA ARG A 254 -42.64 8.74 -15.61
C ARG A 254 -41.51 8.68 -14.58
N GLU A 255 -41.69 7.93 -13.50
CA GLU A 255 -40.62 7.62 -12.56
C GLU A 255 -39.69 6.55 -13.17
N GLU A 256 -38.41 6.88 -13.29
CA GLU A 256 -37.34 5.92 -13.56
C GLU A 256 -36.93 5.19 -12.27
N PRO A 257 -36.76 3.85 -12.29
CA PRO A 257 -36.32 3.10 -11.13
C PRO A 257 -34.80 3.23 -10.97
N GLY A 258 -34.34 3.85 -9.86
CA GLY A 258 -32.90 3.83 -9.51
C GLY A 258 -32.33 4.95 -8.64
N ARG A 259 -33.13 5.89 -8.11
CA ARG A 259 -32.59 6.92 -7.20
C ARG A 259 -32.77 6.48 -5.73
N PRO A 260 -31.71 6.45 -4.90
CA PRO A 260 -31.89 6.24 -3.47
C PRO A 260 -32.75 7.37 -2.92
N THR A 261 -33.85 7.05 -2.25
CA THR A 261 -34.66 8.02 -1.53
C THR A 261 -33.86 8.50 -0.33
N ALA A 262 -33.04 9.53 -0.52
CA ALA A 262 -32.66 10.38 0.59
C ALA A 262 -33.96 10.96 1.14
N SER A 263 -34.22 10.78 2.43
CA SER A 263 -35.05 11.76 3.10
C SER A 263 -34.30 13.10 2.97
N ASP A 264 -34.71 14.02 2.11
CA ASP A 264 -34.14 15.39 2.09
C ASP A 264 -34.53 16.19 3.36
N ARG A 265 -34.89 15.47 4.43
CA ARG A 265 -35.42 16.01 5.66
C ARG A 265 -34.32 16.03 6.71
N PRO A 266 -33.82 17.22 7.06
CA PRO A 266 -32.89 17.35 8.17
C PRO A 266 -33.60 16.95 9.47
N ILE A 267 -32.88 16.35 10.43
CA ILE A 267 -33.44 15.89 11.71
C ILE A 267 -34.11 17.02 12.52
N SER A 268 -33.76 18.29 12.25
CA SER A 268 -34.47 19.45 12.80
C SER A 268 -35.95 19.52 12.41
N SER A 269 -36.34 18.94 11.27
CA SER A 269 -37.73 18.92 10.79
C SER A 269 -38.65 18.00 11.62
N THR A 270 -38.08 17.09 12.40
CA THR A 270 -38.80 16.15 13.29
C THR A 270 -39.05 16.74 14.70
N GLY A 271 -38.55 17.95 15.00
CA GLY A 271 -38.69 18.59 16.32
C GLY A 271 -37.70 18.05 17.38
N PRO A 272 -37.94 18.25 18.69
CA PRO A 272 -37.10 17.68 19.74
C PRO A 272 -37.23 16.15 19.78
N SER A 273 -36.18 15.42 19.36
CA SER A 273 -36.14 13.96 19.37
C SER A 273 -35.03 13.43 20.30
N LYS A 274 -35.19 12.20 20.81
CA LYS A 274 -34.19 11.55 21.68
C LYS A 274 -32.86 11.37 20.95
N VAL A 275 -32.90 11.02 19.66
CA VAL A 275 -31.72 10.89 18.77
C VAL A 275 -31.01 12.23 18.64
N ARG A 276 -31.75 13.32 18.38
CA ARG A 276 -31.17 14.68 18.27
C ARG A 276 -30.49 15.12 19.57
N ALA A 277 -31.15 14.90 20.72
CA ALA A 277 -30.57 15.22 22.03
C ALA A 277 -29.33 14.38 22.35
N PHE A 278 -29.36 13.09 22.02
CA PHE A 278 -28.26 12.17 22.23
C PHE A 278 -27.02 12.56 21.40
N LEU A 279 -27.19 12.85 20.12
CA LEU A 279 -26.09 13.27 19.24
C LEU A 279 -25.55 14.65 19.64
N ALA A 280 -26.40 15.58 20.05
CA ALA A 280 -25.97 16.89 20.57
C ALA A 280 -25.09 16.75 21.82
N ALA A 281 -25.42 15.84 22.74
CA ALA A 281 -24.60 15.53 23.91
C ALA A 281 -23.24 14.91 23.55
N ARG A 282 -23.12 14.30 22.36
CA ARG A 282 -21.88 13.70 21.84
C ARG A 282 -21.05 14.65 20.97
N ALA A 283 -21.51 15.89 20.75
CA ALA A 283 -20.84 16.93 19.96
C ALA A 283 -20.50 18.18 20.81
N PRO A 284 -19.72 18.06 21.91
CA PRO A 284 -19.46 19.18 22.81
C PRO A 284 -18.75 20.34 22.09
N GLY A 285 -19.25 21.56 22.27
CA GLY A 285 -18.64 22.79 21.73
C GLY A 285 -18.92 23.07 20.24
N LYS A 286 -19.81 22.32 19.59
CA LYS A 286 -20.12 22.48 18.15
C LYS A 286 -21.46 23.16 17.83
N GLY A 287 -22.29 23.44 18.84
CA GLY A 287 -23.65 23.99 18.68
C GLY A 287 -24.65 22.94 18.17
N THR A 288 -25.95 23.18 18.29
CA THR A 288 -26.99 22.23 17.85
C THR A 288 -27.15 22.20 16.33
N GLU A 289 -26.76 23.28 15.64
CA GLU A 289 -26.90 23.48 14.19
C GLU A 289 -26.18 22.40 13.34
N VAL A 290 -25.05 21.87 13.83
CA VAL A 290 -24.30 20.80 13.12
C VAL A 290 -24.98 19.44 13.21
N ILE A 291 -25.87 19.26 14.19
CA ILE A 291 -26.70 18.06 14.33
C ILE A 291 -28.01 18.26 13.59
N ASP A 292 -28.57 19.47 13.67
CA ASP A 292 -29.87 19.83 13.12
C ASP A 292 -29.97 19.65 11.61
N GLY A 293 -28.86 19.83 10.88
CA GLY A 293 -28.78 19.61 9.44
C GLY A 293 -28.39 18.19 9.01
N LEU A 294 -28.20 17.26 9.94
CA LEU A 294 -27.99 15.85 9.57
C LEU A 294 -29.27 15.30 8.96
N ASP A 295 -29.12 14.48 7.92
CA ASP A 295 -30.21 13.66 7.42
C ASP A 295 -30.77 12.79 8.57
N GLU A 296 -32.10 12.69 8.66
CA GLU A 296 -32.80 11.99 9.73
C GLU A 296 -32.41 10.51 9.81
N THR A 297 -32.26 9.85 8.66
CA THR A 297 -31.89 8.43 8.58
C THR A 297 -30.44 8.24 9.00
N PHE A 298 -29.53 9.10 8.52
CA PHE A 298 -28.13 9.10 8.93
C PHE A 298 -27.96 9.34 10.43
N ALA A 299 -28.66 10.33 11.00
CA ALA A 299 -28.61 10.63 12.42
C ALA A 299 -29.09 9.45 13.28
N THR A 300 -30.14 8.75 12.82
CA THR A 300 -30.68 7.57 13.52
C THR A 300 -29.68 6.42 13.52
N ASN A 301 -29.05 6.15 12.38
CA ASN A 301 -28.03 5.10 12.26
C ASN A 301 -26.76 5.44 13.03
N LEU A 302 -26.36 6.71 13.05
CA LEU A 302 -25.21 7.18 13.82
C LEU A 302 -25.44 7.01 15.33
N ALA A 303 -26.64 7.31 15.82
CA ALA A 303 -26.99 7.10 17.22
C ALA A 303 -26.95 5.61 17.59
N ALA A 304 -27.57 4.75 16.77
CA ALA A 304 -27.55 3.30 16.97
C ALA A 304 -26.11 2.74 16.99
N MET A 305 -25.25 3.18 16.08
CA MET A 305 -23.83 2.77 16.06
C MET A 305 -23.08 3.15 17.35
N ILE A 306 -23.31 4.36 17.87
CA ILE A 306 -22.68 4.79 19.14
C ILE A 306 -23.25 4.00 20.32
N GLU A 307 -24.55 3.70 20.30
CA GLU A 307 -25.22 2.91 21.34
C GLU A 307 -24.88 1.42 21.30
N ASP A 308 -24.51 0.87 20.16
CA ASP A 308 -24.09 -0.54 20.03
C ASP A 308 -22.59 -0.74 20.29
N ALA A 309 -21.80 0.34 20.32
CA ALA A 309 -20.38 0.25 20.64
C ALA A 309 -20.16 -0.31 22.07
N PRO A 310 -19.15 -1.18 22.29
CA PRO A 310 -18.81 -1.69 23.62
C PRO A 310 -18.58 -0.55 24.62
N PRO A 311 -18.92 -0.71 25.92
CA PRO A 311 -18.91 0.39 26.90
C PRO A 311 -17.59 1.17 26.96
N GLU A 312 -16.45 0.49 26.81
CA GLU A 312 -15.12 1.12 26.85
C GLU A 312 -14.81 1.95 25.60
N ILE A 313 -15.37 1.60 24.45
CA ILE A 313 -15.24 2.38 23.20
C ILE A 313 -16.28 3.51 23.19
N ARG A 314 -17.51 3.21 23.60
CA ARG A 314 -18.62 4.18 23.65
C ARG A 314 -18.28 5.43 24.44
N LYS A 315 -17.57 5.30 25.57
CA LYS A 315 -17.11 6.43 26.41
C LYS A 315 -16.21 7.42 25.64
N GLY A 316 -15.37 6.92 24.72
CA GLY A 316 -14.43 7.70 23.93
C GLY A 316 -15.01 8.29 22.63
N LEU A 317 -16.10 7.75 22.11
CA LEU A 317 -16.70 8.23 20.85
C LEU A 317 -17.30 9.64 21.00
N ARG A 318 -16.86 10.56 20.13
CA ARG A 318 -17.36 11.94 20.04
C ARG A 318 -17.52 12.36 18.58
N ILE A 319 -18.48 13.24 18.33
CA ILE A 319 -18.72 13.82 17.01
C ILE A 319 -17.85 15.06 16.86
N VAL A 320 -16.82 14.96 16.02
CA VAL A 320 -15.85 16.05 15.78
C VAL A 320 -16.24 16.94 14.59
N SER A 321 -17.01 16.40 13.64
CA SER A 321 -17.63 17.10 12.51
C SER A 321 -18.93 16.39 12.12
N ALA A 322 -19.91 17.13 11.66
CA ALA A 322 -21.22 16.64 11.23
C ALA A 322 -21.71 17.48 10.03
N TYR A 323 -22.99 17.88 10.00
CA TYR A 323 -23.49 18.75 8.93
C TYR A 323 -22.71 20.07 8.87
N ARG A 324 -22.43 20.52 7.65
CA ARG A 324 -21.72 21.77 7.38
C ARG A 324 -22.39 22.46 6.20
N SER A 325 -22.81 23.72 6.41
CA SER A 325 -23.30 24.55 5.30
C SER A 325 -22.17 24.86 4.31
N ASN A 326 -22.53 25.18 3.06
CA ASN A 326 -21.56 25.56 2.03
C ASN A 326 -20.71 26.76 2.47
N GLU A 327 -21.30 27.75 3.12
CA GLU A 327 -20.61 28.94 3.67
C GLU A 327 -19.60 28.57 4.76
N ARG A 328 -19.94 27.63 5.66
CA ARG A 328 -19.03 27.12 6.70
C ARG A 328 -17.90 26.28 6.09
N HIS A 329 -18.17 25.59 4.98
CA HIS A 329 -17.18 24.82 4.23
C HIS A 329 -16.16 25.75 3.56
N GLU A 330 -16.62 26.82 2.92
CA GLU A 330 -15.77 27.83 2.29
C GLU A 330 -14.87 28.56 3.30
N GLN A 331 -15.38 28.88 4.49
CA GLN A 331 -14.57 29.48 5.57
C GLN A 331 -13.46 28.55 6.06
N LEU A 332 -13.73 27.24 6.18
CA LEU A 332 -12.72 26.27 6.59
C LEU A 332 -11.68 26.00 5.49
N PHE A 333 -12.10 26.04 4.23
CA PHE A 333 -11.20 25.96 3.06
C PHE A 333 -10.34 27.22 2.91
N GLY A 334 -10.88 28.39 3.26
CA GLY A 334 -10.14 29.65 3.32
C GLY A 334 -9.07 29.66 4.42
N ASN A 335 -9.34 28.98 5.53
CA ASN A 335 -8.45 28.91 6.70
C ASN A 335 -7.51 27.69 6.70
N SER A 336 -7.59 26.80 5.72
CA SER A 336 -6.70 25.64 5.61
C SER A 336 -5.34 26.03 5.02
N ASP A 337 -4.25 25.55 5.64
CA ASP A 337 -2.88 25.76 5.16
C ASP A 337 -2.70 25.16 3.76
N ARG A 338 -2.41 26.02 2.78
CA ARG A 338 -2.26 25.66 1.36
C ARG A 338 -0.88 25.09 1.02
N THR A 339 -0.01 24.87 2.00
CA THR A 339 1.38 24.41 1.79
C THR A 339 1.55 22.90 1.73
N GLY A 340 0.49 22.11 1.90
CA GLY A 340 0.53 20.65 1.74
C GLY A 340 1.25 19.90 2.88
N ARG A 341 1.56 20.55 4.00
CA ARG A 341 2.00 19.86 5.22
C ARG A 341 0.78 19.46 6.03
N THR A 342 0.63 18.16 6.29
CA THR A 342 -0.40 17.61 7.19
C THR A 342 -0.31 18.27 8.56
N VAL A 343 -1.37 18.97 8.96
CA VAL A 343 -1.55 19.49 10.32
C VAL A 343 -1.59 18.31 11.28
N ALA A 344 -0.67 18.30 12.24
CA ALA A 344 -0.63 17.30 13.30
C ALA A 344 -1.95 17.32 14.09
N PHE A 345 -2.53 16.14 14.34
CA PHE A 345 -3.64 15.99 15.25
C PHE A 345 -3.22 16.46 16.65
N PRO A 346 -4.00 17.32 17.33
CA PRO A 346 -3.71 17.66 18.71
C PRO A 346 -3.89 16.41 19.57
N ALA A 347 -2.87 16.11 20.37
CA ALA A 347 -2.95 15.08 21.40
C ALA A 347 -4.01 15.48 22.43
N GLY A 348 -5.01 14.62 22.60
CA GLY A 348 -6.05 14.73 23.61
C GLY A 348 -6.49 13.35 24.04
#